data_AF-A0A4P7LUH0-F1
#
_entry.id   AF-A0A4P7LUH0-F1
#
_cell.length_a   1.000
_cell.length_b   1.000
_cell.length_c   1.000
_cell.angle_alpha   90.00
_cell.angle_beta   90.00
_cell.angle_gamma   90.00
#
_symmetry.space_group_name_H-M   'P 1'
#
loop_
_entity.id
_entity.type
_entity.pdbx_description
1 polymer ?
#
loop_
_entity_poly.entity_id
_entity_poly.type
_entity_poly.pdbx_seq_one_letter_code
_entity_poly.pdbx_strand_id
1 'polypeptide(L)'
;MPAGFDQTPNEVRSASELDEWWDRPYAVTREDGRFEVRCLDGGAWDRSTSYGITADLDEARKLAEKKLADWQRMRARPTCLIDDGYALVRMPQRPDQQMEILARLDSPAAASAWLKEHGFD
;
A
#
# COMPACT_ATOMS: atom_id res chain seq x y z
N MET A 1 -2.76 19.07 -6.17
CA MET A 1 -2.82 17.78 -6.88
C MET A 1 -2.54 18.02 -8.36
N PRO A 2 -1.60 17.29 -8.98
CA PRO A 2 -1.27 17.41 -10.40
C PRO A 2 -2.48 17.15 -11.31
N ALA A 3 -2.45 17.72 -12.52
CA ALA A 3 -3.44 17.40 -13.55
C ALA A 3 -3.29 15.92 -13.96
N GLY A 4 -4.41 15.20 -14.09
CA GLY A 4 -4.39 13.78 -14.44
C GLY A 4 -3.84 12.85 -13.34
N PHE A 5 -3.74 13.32 -12.10
CA PHE A 5 -3.21 12.53 -10.97
C PHE A 5 -3.86 11.15 -10.87
N ASP A 6 -5.19 11.07 -10.91
CA ASP A 6 -5.95 9.80 -10.84
C ASP A 6 -6.07 9.05 -12.18
N GLN A 7 -5.36 9.48 -13.22
CA GLN A 7 -5.27 8.82 -14.53
C GLN A 7 -3.85 8.35 -14.85
N THR A 8 -2.90 8.61 -13.95
CA THR A 8 -1.49 8.25 -14.13
C THR A 8 -1.23 6.88 -13.49
N PRO A 9 -0.69 5.87 -14.20
CA PRO A 9 -0.31 4.60 -13.60
C PRO A 9 0.84 4.72 -12.61
N ASN A 10 0.87 3.87 -11.58
CA ASN A 10 1.88 3.93 -10.51
C ASN A 10 3.32 3.78 -11.02
N GLU A 11 3.53 2.91 -12.01
CA GLU A 11 4.86 2.58 -12.55
C GLU A 11 5.51 3.70 -13.37
N VAL A 12 4.73 4.68 -13.86
CA VAL A 12 5.24 5.82 -14.64
C VAL A 12 5.31 7.12 -13.84
N ARG A 13 4.97 7.07 -12.54
CA ARG A 13 5.05 8.25 -11.67
C ARG A 13 6.51 8.65 -11.44
N SER A 14 6.74 9.97 -11.35
CA SER A 14 8.04 10.51 -10.97
C SER A 14 8.33 10.25 -9.48
N ALA A 15 9.61 10.14 -9.12
CA ALA A 15 10.02 10.00 -7.73
C ALA A 15 9.49 11.15 -6.84
N SER A 16 9.51 12.39 -7.35
CA SER A 16 8.97 13.55 -6.61
C SER A 16 7.47 13.45 -6.34
N GLU A 17 6.69 12.90 -7.28
CA GLU A 17 5.25 12.68 -7.06
C GLU A 17 5.02 11.59 -6.02
N LEU A 18 5.79 10.50 -6.09
CA LEU A 18 5.71 9.44 -5.09
C LEU A 18 6.11 9.95 -3.69
N ASP A 19 7.14 10.79 -3.57
CA ASP A 19 7.54 11.37 -2.28
C ASP A 19 6.49 12.31 -1.68
N GLU A 20 5.80 13.07 -2.53
CA GLU A 20 4.78 14.02 -2.11
C GLU A 20 3.43 13.36 -1.81
N TRP A 21 3.07 12.29 -2.50
CA TRP A 21 1.70 11.74 -2.45
C TRP A 21 1.58 10.32 -1.93
N TRP A 22 2.65 9.53 -1.95
CA TRP A 22 2.57 8.13 -1.54
C TRP A 22 2.28 7.99 -0.05
N ASP A 23 1.33 7.10 0.30
CA ASP A 23 0.83 6.87 1.66
C ASP A 23 0.36 8.16 2.38
N ARG A 24 -0.08 9.17 1.63
CA ARG A 24 -0.61 10.43 2.17
C ARG A 24 -2.07 10.58 1.75
N PRO A 25 -3.02 10.20 2.64
CA PRO A 25 -4.43 10.31 2.34
C PRO A 25 -4.86 11.76 2.14
N TYR A 26 -5.78 11.97 1.22
CA TYR A 26 -6.37 13.27 0.92
C TYR A 26 -7.89 13.12 0.75
N ALA A 27 -8.60 14.24 0.93
CA ALA A 27 -10.03 14.32 0.75
C ALA A 27 -10.35 15.18 -0.48
N VAL A 28 -11.26 14.70 -1.32
CA VAL A 28 -11.82 15.45 -2.45
C VAL A 28 -13.24 15.83 -2.11
N THR A 29 -13.55 17.13 -2.09
CA THR A 29 -14.92 17.61 -1.91
C THR A 29 -15.76 17.26 -3.14
N ARG A 30 -16.91 16.63 -2.92
CA ARG A 30 -17.87 16.27 -3.95
C ARG A 30 -18.90 17.38 -4.15
N GLU A 31 -19.64 17.31 -5.25
CA GLU A 31 -20.71 18.28 -5.56
C GLU A 31 -21.81 18.34 -4.49
N ASP A 32 -22.04 17.24 -3.78
CA ASP A 32 -23.03 17.15 -2.69
C ASP A 32 -22.49 17.60 -1.32
N GLY A 33 -21.28 18.17 -1.27
CA GLY A 33 -20.63 18.66 -0.06
C GLY A 33 -19.98 17.59 0.82
N ARG A 34 -20.08 16.30 0.47
CA ARG A 34 -19.38 15.21 1.15
C ARG A 34 -17.92 15.11 0.70
N PHE A 35 -17.14 14.32 1.43
CA PHE A 35 -15.71 14.13 1.17
C PHE A 35 -15.44 12.70 0.69
N GLU A 36 -14.85 12.54 -0.48
CA GLU A 36 -14.27 11.26 -0.89
C GLU A 36 -12.82 11.17 -0.38
N VAL A 37 -12.53 10.16 0.44
CA VAL A 37 -11.20 9.91 1.00
C VAL A 37 -10.44 8.99 0.06
N ARG A 38 -9.22 9.40 -0.31
CA ARG A 38 -8.38 8.69 -1.28
C ARG A 38 -6.93 8.64 -0.81
N CYS A 39 -6.17 7.66 -1.29
CA CYS A 39 -4.75 7.52 -0.97
C CYS A 39 -3.98 6.92 -2.16
N LEU A 40 -2.82 7.46 -2.49
CA LEU A 40 -1.90 6.84 -3.44
C LEU A 40 -1.01 5.85 -2.67
N ASP A 41 -1.37 4.57 -2.69
CA ASP A 41 -0.76 3.56 -1.81
C ASP A 41 -0.52 2.19 -2.48
N GLY A 42 -0.86 2.06 -3.77
CA GLY A 42 -0.74 0.83 -4.55
C GLY A 42 -1.92 -0.13 -4.41
N GLY A 43 -3.00 0.23 -3.71
CA GLY A 43 -4.23 -0.57 -3.66
C GLY A 43 -4.93 -0.65 -5.01
N ALA A 44 -4.89 0.44 -5.79
CA ALA A 44 -5.16 0.43 -7.23
C ALA A 44 -3.85 0.58 -8.02
N TRP A 45 -3.77 -0.14 -9.15
CA TRP A 45 -2.59 -0.16 -10.03
C TRP A 45 -2.42 1.12 -10.87
N ASP A 46 -3.53 1.77 -11.23
CA ASP A 46 -3.62 2.82 -12.25
C ASP A 46 -4.04 4.21 -11.71
N ARG A 47 -4.31 4.34 -10.40
CA ARG A 47 -4.85 5.55 -9.76
C ARG A 47 -4.68 5.49 -8.24
N SER A 48 -5.12 6.53 -7.52
CA SER A 48 -5.30 6.44 -6.07
C SER A 48 -6.41 5.45 -5.67
N THR A 49 -6.27 4.82 -4.52
CA THR A 49 -7.26 3.96 -3.90
C THR A 49 -8.35 4.80 -3.24
N SER A 50 -9.63 4.52 -3.52
CA SER A 50 -10.76 5.14 -2.81
C SER A 50 -11.01 4.38 -1.50
N TYR A 51 -10.98 5.10 -0.38
CA TYR A 51 -11.24 4.57 0.96
C TYR A 51 -12.70 4.63 1.36
N GLY A 52 -13.47 5.55 0.75
CA GLY A 52 -14.89 5.75 1.01
C GLY A 52 -15.29 7.23 0.97
N ILE A 53 -16.56 7.49 1.31
CA ILE A 53 -17.15 8.83 1.33
C ILE A 53 -17.66 9.13 2.74
N THR A 54 -17.36 10.32 3.27
CA THR A 54 -17.76 10.77 4.62
C THR A 54 -18.52 12.08 4.58
N ALA A 55 -19.29 12.38 5.62
CA ALA A 55 -20.07 13.62 5.70
C ALA A 55 -19.22 14.82 6.15
N ASP A 56 -18.20 14.58 6.96
CA ASP A 56 -17.31 15.61 7.49
C ASP A 56 -15.83 15.19 7.48
N LEU A 57 -14.96 16.15 7.82
CA LEU A 57 -13.50 16.01 7.81
C LEU A 57 -12.96 15.18 8.99
N ASP A 58 -13.66 15.12 10.12
CA ASP A 58 -13.22 14.31 11.27
C ASP A 58 -13.45 12.83 10.98
N GLU A 59 -14.59 12.48 10.39
CA GLU A 59 -14.84 11.15 9.86
C GLU A 59 -13.85 10.79 8.75
N ALA A 60 -13.55 11.74 7.85
CA ALA A 60 -12.58 11.53 6.77
C ALA A 60 -11.21 11.16 7.32
N ARG A 61 -10.73 11.88 8.35
CA ARG A 61 -9.45 11.61 9.01
C ARG A 61 -9.41 10.23 9.65
N LYS A 62 -10.45 9.87 10.42
CA LYS A 62 -10.52 8.54 11.07
C LYS A 62 -10.53 7.41 10.04
N LEU A 63 -11.28 7.59 8.95
CA LEU A 63 -11.32 6.62 7.85
C LEU A 63 -9.95 6.48 7.18
N ALA A 64 -9.29 7.60 6.90
CA ALA A 64 -7.96 7.66 6.30
C ALA A 64 -6.91 6.93 7.14
N GLU A 65 -6.81 7.25 8.43
CA GLU A 65 -5.86 6.65 9.37
C GLU A 65 -6.07 5.13 9.46
N LYS A 66 -7.32 4.70 9.63
CA LYS A 66 -7.64 3.28 9.73
C LYS A 66 -7.28 2.52 8.46
N LYS A 67 -7.74 2.99 7.30
CA LYS A 67 -7.56 2.30 6.02
C LYS A 67 -6.09 2.24 5.62
N LEU A 68 -5.35 3.34 5.81
CA LEU A 68 -3.92 3.36 5.53
C LEU A 68 -3.16 2.40 6.44
N ALA A 69 -3.42 2.42 7.75
CA ALA A 69 -2.75 1.50 8.68
C ALA A 69 -3.04 0.03 8.34
N ASP A 70 -4.30 -0.30 8.04
CA ASP A 70 -4.70 -1.65 7.63
C ASP A 70 -3.98 -2.06 6.32
N TRP A 71 -3.91 -1.16 5.33
CA TRP A 71 -3.24 -1.41 4.05
C TRP A 71 -1.73 -1.55 4.20
N GLN A 72 -1.08 -0.66 4.95
CA GLN A 72 0.36 -0.72 5.23
C GLN A 72 0.73 -2.02 5.95
N ARG A 73 -0.08 -2.44 6.93
CA ARG A 73 0.12 -3.72 7.61
C ARG A 73 0.02 -4.88 6.64
N MET A 74 -0.99 -4.88 5.77
CA MET A 74 -1.21 -5.95 4.80
C MET A 74 -0.06 -6.05 3.79
N ARG A 75 0.27 -4.95 3.12
CA ARG A 75 1.29 -4.92 2.05
C ARG A 75 2.72 -5.14 2.55
N ALA A 76 2.97 -4.89 3.85
CA ALA A 76 4.27 -5.16 4.48
C ALA A 76 4.45 -6.63 4.87
N ARG A 77 3.39 -7.45 4.81
CA ARG A 77 3.47 -8.88 5.13
C ARG A 77 4.44 -9.58 4.17
N PRO A 78 5.40 -10.37 4.67
CA PRO A 78 6.23 -11.19 3.83
C PRO A 78 5.41 -12.18 3.01
N THR A 79 5.85 -12.41 1.78
CA THR A 79 5.30 -13.42 0.87
C THR A 79 6.33 -14.52 0.68
N CYS A 80 5.90 -15.78 0.63
CA CYS A 80 6.77 -16.88 0.26
C CYS A 80 6.85 -16.96 -1.27
N LEU A 81 8.04 -16.70 -1.82
CA LEU A 81 8.37 -16.89 -3.22
C LEU A 81 8.98 -18.29 -3.40
N ILE A 82 8.52 -19.02 -4.41
CA ILE A 82 9.04 -20.34 -4.76
C ILE A 82 9.77 -20.21 -6.09
N ASP A 83 11.10 -20.25 -6.05
CA ASP A 83 11.98 -20.16 -7.22
C ASP A 83 13.31 -20.87 -6.91
N ASP A 84 13.48 -22.10 -7.41
CA ASP A 84 14.60 -23.01 -7.10
C ASP A 84 14.90 -23.16 -5.58
N GLY A 85 13.84 -23.14 -4.76
CA GLY A 85 13.89 -23.11 -3.30
C GLY A 85 12.76 -22.26 -2.72
N TYR A 86 12.85 -21.91 -1.43
CA TYR A 86 11.89 -21.03 -0.77
C TYR A 86 12.59 -19.74 -0.33
N ALA A 87 11.97 -18.60 -0.62
CA ALA A 87 12.41 -17.32 -0.11
C ALA A 87 11.24 -16.59 0.54
N LEU A 88 11.45 -16.02 1.72
CA LEU A 88 10.56 -15.02 2.26
C LEU A 88 10.99 -13.66 1.71
N VAL A 89 10.08 -13.00 1.01
CA VAL A 89 10.31 -11.71 0.37
C VAL A 89 9.35 -10.67 0.91
N ARG A 90 9.80 -9.43 1.00
CA ARG A 90 8.91 -8.27 1.12
C ARG A 90 8.75 -7.67 -0.26
N MET A 91 7.51 -7.61 -0.74
CA MET A 91 7.19 -6.96 -2.00
C MET A 91 7.54 -5.46 -1.93
N PRO A 92 7.83 -4.80 -3.06
CA PRO A 92 8.03 -3.35 -3.09
C PRO A 92 6.90 -2.61 -2.36
N GLN A 93 7.24 -1.72 -1.44
CA GLN A 93 6.25 -0.89 -0.75
C GLN A 93 5.90 0.36 -1.56
N ARG A 94 6.67 0.64 -2.63
CA ARG A 94 6.40 1.68 -3.62
C ARG A 94 6.80 1.20 -5.02
N PRO A 95 6.30 1.83 -6.10
CA PRO A 95 6.62 1.43 -7.47
C PRO A 95 8.11 1.58 -7.83
N ASP A 96 8.81 2.50 -7.16
CA ASP A 96 10.24 2.77 -7.34
C ASP A 96 11.15 1.94 -6.42
N GLN A 97 10.59 0.98 -5.67
CA GLN A 97 11.35 0.10 -4.79
C GLN A 97 11.53 -1.29 -5.41
N GLN A 98 12.62 -1.95 -5.02
CA GLN A 98 12.85 -3.35 -5.36
C GLN A 98 12.30 -4.28 -4.29
N MET A 99 12.00 -5.51 -4.69
CA MET A 99 11.67 -6.59 -3.78
C MET A 99 12.87 -6.89 -2.86
N GLU A 100 12.60 -7.08 -1.58
CA GLU A 100 13.62 -7.40 -0.57
C GLU A 100 13.55 -8.89 -0.21
N ILE A 101 14.67 -9.60 -0.23
CA ILE A 101 14.77 -10.97 0.27
C ILE A 101 15.05 -10.92 1.77
N LEU A 102 14.11 -11.41 2.58
CA LEU A 102 14.23 -11.45 4.04
C LEU A 102 14.95 -12.71 4.51
N ALA A 103 14.68 -13.85 3.87
CA ALA A 103 15.32 -15.13 4.18
C ALA A 103 15.28 -16.07 2.96
N ARG A 104 16.31 -16.91 2.84
CA ARG A 104 16.30 -18.10 1.98
C ARG A 104 16.16 -19.35 2.85
N LEU A 105 15.33 -20.28 2.42
CA LEU A 105 14.83 -21.36 3.23
C LEU A 105 14.73 -22.64 2.39
N ASP A 106 14.91 -23.77 3.06
CA ASP A 106 14.99 -25.08 2.40
C ASP A 106 13.62 -25.78 2.34
N SER A 107 12.59 -25.25 3.02
CA SER A 107 11.25 -25.85 3.04
C SER A 107 10.13 -24.85 3.38
N PRO A 108 8.86 -25.17 3.05
CA PRO A 108 7.70 -24.37 3.47
C PRO A 108 7.53 -24.33 5.00
N ALA A 109 7.88 -25.42 5.70
CA ALA A 109 7.78 -25.49 7.15
C ALA A 109 8.73 -24.50 7.84
N ALA A 110 9.94 -24.33 7.29
CA ALA A 110 10.88 -23.32 7.74
C ALA A 110 10.34 -21.89 7.51
N ALA A 111 9.62 -21.67 6.39
CA ALA A 111 8.97 -20.38 6.12
C ALA A 111 7.87 -20.06 7.14
N SER A 112 7.00 -21.02 7.44
CA SER A 112 5.97 -20.86 8.48
C SER A 112 6.56 -20.60 9.86
N ALA A 113 7.64 -21.31 10.22
CA ALA A 113 8.34 -21.10 11.49
C ALA A 113 8.95 -19.69 11.58
N TRP A 114 9.60 -19.23 10.51
CA TRP A 114 10.17 -17.88 10.43
C TRP A 114 9.10 -16.81 10.59
N LEU A 115 7.96 -16.94 9.90
CA LEU A 115 6.84 -15.99 10.01
C LEU A 115 6.34 -15.87 11.44
N LYS A 116 6.19 -17.00 12.14
CA LYS A 116 5.75 -17.03 13.54
C LYS A 116 6.77 -16.39 14.49
N GLU A 117 8.06 -16.68 14.31
CA GLU A 117 9.14 -16.08 15.11
C GLU A 117 9.18 -14.56 14.97
N HIS A 118 8.81 -14.03 13.80
CA HIS A 118 8.82 -12.60 13.50
C HIS A 118 7.44 -11.94 13.64
N GLY A 119 6.44 -12.63 14.19
CA GLY A 119 5.12 -12.06 14.52
C GLY A 119 4.20 -11.80 13.32
N PHE A 120 4.30 -12.61 12.26
CA PHE A 120 3.48 -12.51 11.05
C PHE A 120 2.39 -13.60 10.94
N ASP A 121 2.12 -14.33 12.03
CA ASP A 121 1.04 -15.32 12.12
C ASP A 121 -0.38 -14.70 12.07
#